data_AF-A0A2W4WBD0-F1
#
_entry.id   AF-A0A2W4WBD0-F1
#
_cell.length_a   1.000
_cell.length_b   1.000
_cell.length_c   1.000
_cell.angle_alpha   90.00
_cell.angle_beta   90.00
_cell.angle_gamma   90.00
#
_symmetry.space_group_name_H-M   'P 1'
#
loop_
_entity.id
_entity.type
_entity.pdbx_description
1 polymer ?
#
loop_
_entity_poly.entity_id
_entity_poly.type
_entity_poly.pdbx_seq_one_letter_code
_entity_poly.pdbx_strand_id
1 'polypeptide(L)' 'MRKINLSRWALENQPLVRYLLAVFIFAGVAAFFSLGQEEDPPFVFRGMVVRAYWPGATAMQMGQQVADPI' A
#
# COMPACT_ATOMS: atom_id res chain seq x y z
N MET A 1 -32.21 -3.06 -23.94
CA MET A 1 -31.66 -1.86 -23.27
C MET A 1 -30.96 -1.00 -24.32
N ARG A 2 -31.31 0.28 -24.45
CA ARG A 2 -30.72 1.18 -25.46
C ARG A 2 -29.28 1.48 -25.05
N LYS A 3 -28.29 1.10 -25.87
CA LYS A 3 -26.88 1.37 -25.59
C LYS A 3 -26.65 2.89 -25.63
N ILE A 4 -26.21 3.46 -24.51
CA ILE A 4 -25.76 4.85 -24.46
C ILE A 4 -24.46 4.95 -25.28
N ASN A 5 -24.44 5.83 -26.27
CA ASN A 5 -23.23 6.09 -27.06
C ASN A 5 -22.47 7.26 -26.45
N LEU A 6 -21.48 6.94 -25.61
CA LEU A 6 -20.64 7.90 -24.90
C LEU A 6 -19.89 8.84 -25.84
N SER A 7 -19.40 8.33 -26.98
CA SER A 7 -18.67 9.16 -27.96
C SER A 7 -19.58 10.22 -28.57
N ARG A 8 -20.81 9.85 -28.96
CA ARG A 8 -21.80 10.82 -29.45
C ARG A 8 -22.16 11.83 -28.37
N TRP A 9 -22.44 11.36 -27.15
CA TRP A 9 -22.81 12.24 -26.04
C TRP A 9 -21.69 13.25 -25.72
N ALA A 10 -20.42 12.83 -25.75
CA ALA A 10 -19.27 13.70 -25.52
C ALA A 10 -19.14 14.79 -26.61
N LEU A 11 -19.45 14.46 -27.86
CA LEU A 11 -19.46 15.41 -28.98
C LEU A 11 -20.62 16.42 -28.90
N GLU A 12 -21.76 16.01 -28.34
CA GLU A 12 -22.90 16.92 -28.10
C GLU A 12 -22.65 17.82 -26.88
N ASN A 13 -21.86 17.37 -25.90
CA ASN A 13 -21.59 18.08 -24.65
C ASN A 13 -20.14 18.61 -24.56
N GLN A 14 -19.60 19.15 -25.67
CA GLN A 14 -18.22 19.62 -25.75
C GLN A 14 -17.78 20.59 -24.64
N PRO A 15 -18.58 21.60 -24.25
CA PRO A 15 -18.17 22.53 -23.18
C PRO A 15 -17.96 21.81 -21.84
N LEU A 16 -18.84 20.87 -21.50
CA LEU A 16 -18.74 20.08 -20.28
C LEU A 16 -17.50 19.18 -20.30
N VAL A 17 -17.23 18.52 -21.42
CA VAL A 17 -16.04 17.65 -21.56
C VAL A 17 -14.75 18.47 -21.40
N ARG A 18 -14.67 19.64 -22.03
CA ARG A 18 -13.50 20.54 -21.91
C ARG A 18 -13.33 21.07 -20.49
N TYR A 19 -14.43 21.42 -19.83
CA TYR A 19 -14.41 21.83 -18.42
C TYR A 19 -13.86 20.71 -17.52
N LEU A 20 -14.40 19.50 -17.65
CA LEU A 20 -13.94 18.34 -16.88
C LEU A 20 -12.48 18.01 -17.16
N LEU A 21 -12.05 18.11 -18.42
CA LEU A 21 -10.65 17.94 -18.80
C LEU A 21 -9.75 18.93 -18.05
N ALA A 22 -10.10 20.22 -18.05
CA ALA A 22 -9.34 21.24 -17.32
C ALA A 22 -9.31 20.96 -15.82
N VAL A 23 -10.45 20.64 -15.21
CA VAL A 23 -10.54 20.32 -13.78
C VAL A 23 -9.66 19.12 -13.42
N PHE A 24 -9.69 18.04 -14.21
CA PHE A 24 -8.86 16.86 -13.94
C PHE A 24 -7.37 17.13 -14.15
N ILE A 25 -7.00 17.98 -15.10
CA ILE A 25 -5.60 18.41 -15.25
C ILE A 25 -5.14 19.16 -14.00
N PHE A 26 -5.89 20.16 -13.54
CA PHE A 26 -5.50 20.92 -12.34
C PHE A 26 -5.50 20.07 -11.07
N ALA A 27 -6.51 19.22 -10.90
CA ALA A 27 -6.57 18.29 -9.78
C ALA A 27 -5.41 17.29 -9.79
N GLY A 28 -5.05 16.77 -10.98
CA GLY A 28 -3.90 15.87 -11.15
C GLY A 28 -2.58 16.55 -10.83
N VAL A 29 -2.38 17.79 -11.28
CA VAL A 29 -1.21 18.60 -10.96
C VAL A 29 -1.11 18.86 -9.45
N ALA A 30 -2.21 19.25 -8.80
CA ALA A 30 -2.25 19.44 -7.35
C ALA A 30 -1.95 18.14 -6.60
N ALA A 31 -2.53 17.01 -7.03
CA ALA A 31 -2.29 15.70 -6.43
C ALA A 31 -0.83 15.25 -6.58
N PHE A 32 -0.19 15.53 -7.71
CA PHE A 32 1.22 15.22 -7.95
C PHE A 32 2.14 15.85 -6.88
N PHE A 33 1.87 17.09 -6.48
CA PHE A 33 2.64 17.74 -5.41
C PHE A 33 2.34 17.19 -4.01
N SER A 34 1.20 16.53 -3.82
CA SER A 34 0.86 15.85 -2.55
C SER A 34 1.37 14.41 -2.48
N LEU A 35 1.92 13.88 -3.59
CA LEU A 35 2.39 12.51 -3.64
C LEU A 35 3.68 12.38 -2.82
N GLY A 36 3.59 11.68 -1.70
CA GLY A 36 4.75 11.33 -0.87
C GLY A 36 5.74 10.49 -1.68
N GLN A 37 7.02 10.82 -1.56
CA GLN A 37 8.09 10.00 -2.12
C GLN A 37 8.45 8.92 -1.11
N GLU A 38 8.27 7.67 -1.53
CA GLU A 38 8.74 6.49 -0.80
C GLU A 38 9.93 5.94 -1.59
N GLU A 39 11.15 6.36 -1.22
CA GLU A 39 12.38 5.97 -1.91
C GLU A 39 12.63 4.45 -1.80
N ASP A 40 12.34 3.88 -0.63
CA ASP A 40 12.45 2.45 -0.38
C ASP A 40 11.09 1.89 0.06
N PRO A 41 10.56 0.86 -0.63
CA PRO A 41 9.34 0.21 -0.18
C PRO A 41 9.58 -0.46 1.19
N PRO A 42 8.61 -0.46 2.10
CA PRO A 42 8.76 -1.04 3.42
C PRO A 42 8.95 -2.55 3.27
N PHE A 43 10.18 -3.01 3.50
CA PHE A 43 10.47 -4.44 3.54
C PHE A 43 9.97 -4.99 4.88
N VAL A 44 8.81 -5.64 4.86
CA VAL A 44 8.24 -6.29 6.05
C VAL A 44 8.97 -7.61 6.28
N PHE A 45 10.02 -7.59 7.09
CA PHE A 45 10.60 -8.81 7.64
C PHE A 45 9.57 -9.45 8.60
N ARG A 46 8.86 -10.47 8.11
CA ARG A 46 7.93 -11.27 8.91
C ARG A 46 8.70 -12.21 9.83
N GLY A 47 9.21 -11.67 10.94
CA GLY A 47 9.83 -12.41 12.02
C GLY A 47 8.98 -12.34 13.29
N MET A 48 8.89 -13.45 14.02
CA MET A 48 8.31 -13.48 15.36
C MET A 48 9.43 -13.82 16.34
N VAL A 49 9.65 -12.97 17.34
CA VAL A 49 10.66 -13.19 18.38
C VAL A 49 9.98 -13.79 19.60
N VAL A 50 10.31 -15.04 19.92
CA VAL A 50 9.89 -15.72 21.15
C VAL A 50 11.07 -15.72 22.12
N ARG A 51 10.86 -15.24 23.35
CA ARG A 51 11.88 -15.21 24.41
C ARG A 51 11.43 -16.08 25.57
N ALA A 52 12.29 -16.98 26.01
CA ALA A 52 12.09 -17.80 27.19
C ALA A 52 13.20 -17.53 28.21
N TYR A 53 12.83 -17.45 29.49
CA TYR A 53 13.75 -17.21 30.60
C TYR A 53 13.64 -18.33 31.63
N TRP A 54 14.76 -19.02 31.90
CA TRP A 54 14.88 -20.00 32.97
C TRP A 54 16.08 -19.68 33.86
N PRO A 55 15.87 -18.94 34.96
CA PRO A 55 16.96 -18.57 35.86
C PRO A 55 17.56 -19.81 36.53
N GLY A 56 18.89 -19.91 36.54
CA GLY A 56 19.63 -21.02 37.13
C GLY A 56 19.93 -22.20 36.19
N ALA A 57 19.41 -22.20 34.97
CA ALA A 57 19.73 -23.21 33.96
C ALA A 57 21.08 -22.92 33.28
N THR A 58 21.88 -23.97 33.04
CA THR A 58 23.09 -23.89 32.23
C THR A 58 22.74 -23.69 30.74
N ALA A 59 23.70 -23.20 29.93
CA ALA A 59 23.50 -23.03 28.49
C ALA A 59 23.08 -24.34 27.79
N MET A 60 23.63 -25.48 28.24
CA MET A 60 23.28 -26.79 27.70
C MET A 60 21.84 -27.20 28.05
N GLN A 61 21.38 -26.90 29.26
CA GLN A 61 19.98 -27.14 29.65
C GLN A 61 19.01 -26.23 28.88
N MET A 62 19.35 -24.95 28.70
CA MET A 62 18.56 -24.02 27.88
C MET A 62 18.46 -24.48 26.42
N GLY A 63 19.54 -25.01 25.84
CA GLY A 63 19.53 -25.60 24.50
C GLY A 63 18.60 -26.81 24.42
N GLN A 64 18.93 -27.86 25.18
CA GLN A 64 18.28 -29.16 25.06
C GLN A 64 16.80 -29.18 25.51
N GLN A 65 16.44 -28.35 26.48
CA GLN A 65 15.13 -28.42 27.14
C GLN A 65 14.19 -27.28 26.76
N VAL A 66 14.70 -26.19 26.19
CA VAL A 66 13.89 -25.02 25.84
C VAL A 66 14.05 -24.66 24.37
N ALA A 67 15.27 -24.49 23.87
CA ALA A 67 15.46 -24.07 22.47
C ALA A 67 15.17 -25.17 21.46
N ASP A 68 15.71 -26.38 21.66
CA ASP A 68 15.55 -27.50 20.72
C ASP A 68 14.09 -28.03 20.63
N PRO A 69 13.30 -28.05 21.72
CA PRO A 69 11.89 -28.47 21.66
C PRO A 69 10.92 -27.42 21.08
N ILE A 70 11.34 -26.16 20.91
CA ILE A 70 10.53 -25.04 20.41
C ILE A 70 10.72 -24.89 18.90
#